data_AF-A0A0F2R2U1-F1
#
_entry.id   AF-A0A0F2R2U1-F1
#
_cell.length_a   1.000
_cell.length_b   1.000
_cell.length_c   1.000
_cell.angle_alpha   90.00
_cell.angle_beta   90.00
_cell.angle_gamma   90.00
#
_symmetry.space_group_name_H-M   'P 1'
#
loop_
_entity.id
_entity.type
_entity.pdbx_description
1 polymer ?
#
loop_
_entity_poly.entity_id
_entity_poly.type
_entity_poly.pdbx_seq_one_letter_code
_entity_poly.pdbx_strand_id
1 'polypeptide(L)'
;MLNADHQMLPVPNTAPRRTCLACGGELPKRHRRYCAMACRQQLLASLNRRTGLLRALNTRYATFYFTDFAIVMDVLPYDREQIFSYMLPRSSVKKPVDDFCDLSNMLGTQWWNERNRTNKRYLASQRLLDHAGKPVAAKERVIPVSFALPSVRASNLIVLELRPDELTAANMHGCIKQAYRRQVKKHHPDLGGDARAFLKIQEAYEKLIDWSKNPTFIRRSGFPDKWFYEGANNRWIQPVIRRRSE
;
A
#
# COMPACT_ATOMS: atom_id res chain seq x y z
N MET A 1 13.20 45.03 -17.88
CA MET A 1 13.36 43.77 -18.62
C MET A 1 14.68 43.12 -18.20
N LEU A 2 14.63 42.11 -17.34
CA LEU A 2 15.77 41.23 -17.05
C LEU A 2 15.21 39.81 -17.02
N ASN A 3 15.43 39.07 -18.11
CA ASN A 3 15.11 37.66 -18.22
C ASN A 3 16.11 36.87 -17.37
N ALA A 4 15.61 36.15 -16.36
CA ALA A 4 16.38 35.14 -15.66
C ALA A 4 16.12 33.79 -16.32
N ASP A 5 17.03 33.41 -17.22
CA ASP A 5 17.08 32.09 -17.82
C ASP A 5 17.14 31.02 -16.72
N HIS A 6 16.02 30.33 -16.51
CA HIS A 6 15.98 29.10 -15.73
C HIS A 6 16.69 28.01 -16.53
N GLN A 7 18.00 27.91 -16.36
CA GLN A 7 18.79 26.78 -16.82
C GLN A 7 18.28 25.52 -16.11
N MET A 8 17.38 24.79 -16.78
CA MET A 8 16.98 23.46 -16.37
C MET A 8 18.16 22.53 -16.56
N LEU A 9 18.79 22.13 -15.45
CA LEU A 9 19.84 21.13 -15.45
C LEU A 9 19.27 19.80 -15.99
N PRO A 10 19.99 19.10 -16.88
CA PRO A 10 19.55 17.82 -17.41
C PRO A 10 19.49 16.80 -16.28
N VAL A 11 18.30 16.22 -16.05
CA VAL A 11 18.12 15.11 -15.11
C VAL A 11 18.94 13.92 -15.63
N PRO A 12 19.93 13.40 -14.88
CA PRO A 12 20.71 12.25 -15.33
C PRO A 12 19.78 11.08 -15.61
N ASN A 13 19.88 10.49 -16.80
CA ASN A 13 19.12 9.33 -17.25
C ASN A 13 19.63 8.03 -16.59
N THR A 14 19.77 8.05 -15.26
CA THR A 14 20.02 6.84 -14.48
C THR A 14 18.68 6.29 -14.02
N ALA A 15 18.39 5.03 -14.34
CA ALA A 15 17.20 4.36 -13.85
C ALA A 15 17.07 4.58 -12.33
N PRO A 16 15.89 4.96 -11.80
CA PRO A 16 15.73 5.34 -10.42
C PRO A 16 16.21 4.21 -9.51
N ARG A 17 17.14 4.53 -8.60
CA ARG A 17 17.64 3.58 -7.60
C ARG A 17 16.46 3.13 -6.75
N ARG A 18 16.25 1.82 -6.66
CA ARG A 18 15.17 1.28 -5.82
C ARG A 18 15.60 1.36 -4.38
N THR A 19 14.79 2.02 -3.56
CA THR A 19 15.06 2.21 -2.13
C THR A 19 14.06 1.45 -1.28
N CYS A 20 14.49 1.09 -0.08
CA CYS A 20 13.67 0.43 0.93
C CYS A 20 12.55 1.36 1.36
N LEU A 21 11.28 0.97 1.23
CA LEU A 21 10.09 1.74 1.63
C LEU A 21 9.92 1.90 3.15
N ALA A 22 10.96 1.60 3.93
CA ALA A 22 10.98 1.79 5.37
C ALA A 22 12.18 2.61 5.85
N CYS A 23 13.39 2.33 5.33
CA CYS A 23 14.59 3.06 5.74
C CYS A 23 15.23 3.94 4.67
N GLY A 24 14.79 3.89 3.42
CA GLY A 24 15.43 4.59 2.30
C GLY A 24 16.73 3.97 1.79
N GLY A 25 17.25 2.93 2.45
CA GLY A 25 18.47 2.24 2.01
C GLY A 25 18.32 1.57 0.64
N GLU A 26 19.42 1.48 -0.10
CA GLU A 26 19.44 0.89 -1.44
C GLU A 26 19.02 -0.59 -1.43
N LEU A 27 18.22 -0.98 -2.42
CA LEU A 27 17.77 -2.36 -2.60
C LEU A 27 18.52 -3.05 -3.74
N PRO A 28 18.77 -4.36 -3.61
CA PRO A 28 19.31 -5.14 -4.72
C PRO A 28 18.32 -5.17 -5.89
N LYS A 29 18.80 -5.49 -7.10
CA LYS A 29 18.02 -5.52 -8.37
C LYS A 29 16.77 -6.45 -8.40
N ARG A 30 16.44 -7.16 -7.31
CA ARG A 30 15.25 -8.01 -7.19
C ARG A 30 14.01 -7.20 -6.78
N HIS A 31 12.80 -7.76 -6.99
CA HIS A 31 11.50 -7.19 -6.59
C HIS A 31 11.27 -7.13 -5.06
N ARG A 32 12.24 -6.63 -4.30
CA ARG A 32 12.10 -6.36 -2.86
C ARG A 32 11.61 -4.92 -2.68
N ARG A 33 10.84 -4.70 -1.60
CA ARG A 33 10.42 -3.36 -1.15
C ARG A 33 11.11 -2.94 0.14
N TYR A 34 11.73 -3.89 0.83
CA TYR A 34 12.39 -3.69 2.11
C TYR A 34 13.74 -4.39 2.11
N CYS A 35 14.74 -3.77 2.71
CA CYS A 35 16.08 -4.36 2.83
C CYS A 35 16.07 -5.59 3.74
N ALA A 36 15.23 -5.59 4.78
CA ALA A 36 15.05 -6.69 5.73
C ALA A 36 13.61 -6.71 6.30
N MET A 37 13.19 -7.87 6.82
CA MET A 37 11.91 -7.99 7.52
C MET A 37 11.85 -7.14 8.80
N ALA A 38 12.94 -7.10 9.56
CA ALA A 38 13.05 -6.27 10.76
C ALA A 38 12.85 -4.78 10.45
N CYS A 39 13.39 -4.29 9.33
CA CYS A 39 13.23 -2.89 8.91
C CYS A 39 11.76 -2.53 8.65
N ARG A 40 11.02 -3.41 7.97
CA ARG A 40 9.57 -3.26 7.75
C ARG A 40 8.78 -3.28 9.06
N GLN A 41 9.11 -4.21 9.95
CA GLN A 41 8.43 -4.37 11.24
C GLN A 41 8.69 -3.18 12.17
N GLN A 42 9.90 -2.63 12.17
CA GLN A 42 10.25 -1.45 12.96
C GLN A 42 9.39 -0.25 12.54
N LEU A 43 9.30 0.04 11.23
CA LEU A 43 8.45 1.13 10.76
C LEU A 43 6.97 0.89 11.10
N LEU A 44 6.45 -0.31 10.86
CA LEU A 44 5.07 -0.65 11.21
C LEU A 44 4.78 -0.49 12.71
N ALA A 45 5.70 -0.91 13.57
CA ALA A 45 5.56 -0.74 15.02
C ALA A 45 5.50 0.75 15.40
N SER A 46 6.36 1.59 14.81
CA SER A 46 6.35 3.04 15.04
C SER A 46 5.06 3.70 14.54
N LEU A 47 4.59 3.35 13.34
CA LEU A 47 3.31 3.80 12.79
C LEU A 47 2.15 3.43 13.73
N ASN A 48 2.09 2.17 14.17
CA ASN A 48 1.03 1.67 15.04
C ASN A 48 1.00 2.39 16.40
N ARG A 49 2.16 2.57 17.05
CA ARG A 49 2.25 3.29 18.35
C ARG A 49 1.73 4.72 18.28
N ARG A 50 1.78 5.35 17.10
CA ARG A 50 1.43 6.76 16.89
C ARG A 50 0.05 6.98 16.28
N THR A 51 -0.74 5.92 16.16
CA THR A 51 -2.13 5.95 15.65
C THR A 51 -3.07 6.82 16.49
N GLY A 52 -2.75 7.05 17.77
CA GLY A 52 -3.57 7.88 18.66
C GLY A 52 -3.84 9.29 18.12
N LEU A 53 -2.85 9.90 17.46
CA LEU A 53 -3.02 11.21 16.82
C LEU A 53 -4.03 11.14 15.66
N LEU A 54 -3.92 10.15 14.77
CA LEU A 54 -4.86 9.98 13.65
C LEU A 54 -6.30 9.78 14.14
N ARG A 55 -6.48 9.01 15.23
CA ARG A 55 -7.78 8.84 15.88
C ARG A 55 -8.32 10.16 16.44
N ALA A 56 -7.46 10.95 17.08
CA ALA A 56 -7.86 12.27 17.61
C ALA A 56 -8.29 13.24 16.49
N LEU A 57 -7.70 13.12 15.30
CA LEU A 57 -8.05 13.89 14.11
C LEU A 57 -9.27 13.35 13.33
N ASN A 58 -9.95 12.33 13.86
CA ASN A 58 -11.09 11.67 13.19
C ASN A 58 -10.73 11.21 11.76
N THR A 59 -9.54 10.64 11.60
CA THR A 59 -8.97 10.31 10.29
C THR A 59 -9.69 9.12 9.65
N ARG A 60 -10.23 9.32 8.43
CA ARG A 60 -10.76 8.24 7.58
C ARG A 60 -9.64 7.49 6.89
N TYR A 61 -8.73 8.22 6.27
CA TYR A 61 -7.56 7.68 5.58
C TYR A 61 -6.32 8.51 5.86
N ALA A 62 -5.18 7.87 6.02
CA ALA A 62 -3.90 8.57 5.97
C ALA A 62 -2.89 7.81 5.12
N THR A 63 -1.86 8.52 4.65
CA THR A 63 -0.70 7.87 4.06
C THR A 63 0.58 8.36 4.70
N PHE A 64 1.58 7.48 4.71
CA PHE A 64 2.94 7.83 5.10
C PHE A 64 3.91 7.35 4.02
N TYR A 65 4.75 8.27 3.55
CA TYR A 65 5.82 8.02 2.61
C TYR A 65 6.94 9.03 2.79
N PHE A 66 8.02 8.83 2.05
CA PHE A 66 9.14 9.74 2.06
C PHE A 66 9.81 9.76 0.70
N THR A 67 10.51 10.85 0.45
CA THR A 67 11.41 11.07 -0.68
C THR A 67 12.82 11.22 -0.13
N ASP A 68 13.77 11.56 -1.00
CA ASP A 68 15.13 11.91 -0.56
C ASP A 68 15.17 13.20 0.28
N PHE A 69 14.16 14.07 0.15
CA PHE A 69 14.16 15.42 0.73
C PHE A 69 13.18 15.62 1.89
N ALA A 70 12.10 14.86 1.94
CA ALA A 70 11.05 15.04 2.95
C ALA A 70 10.31 13.75 3.24
N ILE A 71 9.84 13.62 4.50
CA ILE A 71 8.76 12.71 4.85
C ILE A 71 7.41 13.43 4.70
N VAL A 72 6.37 12.68 4.37
CA VAL A 72 5.03 13.21 4.16
C VAL A 72 4.00 12.33 4.86
N MET A 73 3.09 12.98 5.59
CA MET A 73 1.90 12.37 6.16
C MET A 73 0.66 13.11 5.64
N ASP A 74 -0.05 12.49 4.71
CA ASP A 74 -1.31 13.02 4.19
C ASP A 74 -2.48 12.42 4.98
N VAL A 75 -3.41 13.27 5.43
CA VAL A 75 -4.55 12.91 6.28
C VAL A 75 -5.84 13.37 5.61
N LEU A 76 -6.84 12.49 5.58
CA LEU A 76 -8.21 12.78 5.14
C LEU A 76 -9.18 12.38 6.26
N PRO A 77 -9.76 13.34 6.99
CA PRO A 77 -10.79 13.10 8.01
C PRO A 77 -12.11 12.55 7.44
N TYR A 78 -12.99 12.01 8.30
CA TYR A 78 -14.33 11.55 7.89
C TYR A 78 -15.29 12.68 7.50
N ASP A 79 -15.18 13.81 8.17
CA ASP A 79 -16.09 14.96 8.08
C ASP A 79 -15.56 16.05 7.13
N ARG A 80 -14.56 15.71 6.31
CA ARG A 80 -13.86 16.63 5.41
C ARG A 80 -13.55 15.93 4.08
N GLU A 81 -13.61 16.69 3.00
CA GLU A 81 -13.22 16.23 1.67
C GLU A 81 -11.81 16.71 1.26
N GLN A 82 -11.18 17.54 2.09
CA GLN A 82 -9.85 18.11 1.87
C GLN A 82 -8.75 17.21 2.44
N ILE A 83 -7.66 17.05 1.70
CA ILE A 83 -6.42 16.44 2.20
C ILE A 83 -5.63 17.46 3.00
N PHE A 84 -5.21 17.08 4.20
CA PHE A 84 -4.31 17.83 5.06
C PHE A 84 -2.94 17.15 5.08
N SER A 85 -1.92 17.84 4.59
CA SER A 85 -0.58 17.30 4.39
C SER A 85 0.39 17.90 5.40
N TYR A 86 1.09 17.03 6.13
CA TYR A 86 2.18 17.40 7.01
C TYR A 86 3.49 16.91 6.42
N MET A 87 4.46 17.82 6.28
CA MET A 87 5.76 17.53 5.69
C MET A 87 6.87 17.93 6.65
N LEU A 88 7.88 17.09 6.77
CA LEU A 88 9.09 17.40 7.51
C LEU A 88 10.31 17.10 6.61
N PRO A 89 11.29 18.02 6.50
CA PRO A 89 12.53 17.75 5.77
C PRO A 89 13.22 16.49 6.31
N ARG A 90 13.77 15.69 5.40
CA ARG A 90 14.56 14.51 5.72
C ARG A 90 15.88 14.93 6.35
N SER A 91 16.25 14.26 7.45
CA SER A 91 17.63 14.31 7.91
C SER A 91 18.51 13.45 7.00
N SER A 92 19.72 13.93 6.71
CA SER A 92 20.76 13.15 6.02
C SER A 92 21.29 11.99 6.88
N VAL A 93 21.16 12.08 8.20
CA VAL A 93 21.72 11.11 9.16
C VAL A 93 20.65 10.12 9.65
N LYS A 94 19.42 10.58 9.87
CA LYS A 94 18.35 9.74 10.46
C LYS A 94 17.62 8.89 9.44
N LYS A 95 17.04 7.77 9.90
CA LYS A 95 16.14 6.95 9.06
C LYS A 95 14.76 7.62 8.95
N PRO A 96 13.99 7.36 7.88
CA PRO A 96 12.65 7.90 7.71
C PRO A 96 11.70 7.63 8.89
N VAL A 97 11.87 6.50 9.58
CA VAL A 97 11.09 6.16 10.78
C VAL A 97 11.37 7.11 11.96
N ASP A 98 12.59 7.65 12.05
CA ASP A 98 12.97 8.57 13.12
C ASP A 98 12.41 9.96 12.82
N ASP A 99 12.52 10.43 11.57
CA ASP A 99 11.87 11.67 11.12
C ASP A 99 10.35 11.60 11.31
N PHE A 100 9.74 10.44 11.06
CA PHE A 100 8.32 10.22 11.34
C PHE A 100 7.99 10.33 12.84
N CYS A 101 8.86 9.80 13.69
CA CYS A 101 8.71 9.95 15.13
C CYS A 101 8.77 11.42 15.55
N ASP A 102 9.69 12.19 14.98
CA ASP A 102 9.84 13.62 15.23
C ASP A 102 8.61 14.40 14.79
N LEU A 103 8.13 14.18 13.55
CA LEU A 103 6.89 14.79 13.05
C LEU A 103 5.69 14.45 13.96
N SER A 104 5.54 13.17 14.31
CA SER A 104 4.42 12.75 15.16
C SER A 104 4.49 13.31 16.57
N ASN A 105 5.69 13.45 17.14
CA ASN A 105 5.89 14.10 18.44
C ASN A 105 5.52 15.58 18.36
N MET A 106 5.98 16.29 17.34
CA MET A 106 5.66 17.70 17.12
C MET A 106 4.15 17.92 17.04
N LEU A 107 3.46 17.16 16.19
CA LEU A 107 2.01 17.27 16.02
C LEU A 107 1.25 16.86 17.29
N GLY A 108 1.70 15.80 17.97
CA GLY A 108 1.12 15.35 19.23
C GLY A 108 1.23 16.39 20.33
N THR A 109 2.40 17.04 20.47
CA THR A 109 2.62 18.13 21.43
C THR A 109 1.74 19.34 21.13
N GLN A 110 1.67 19.77 19.87
CA GLN A 110 0.77 20.87 19.47
C GLN A 110 -0.69 20.58 19.81
N TRP A 111 -1.15 19.36 19.51
CA TRP A 111 -2.50 18.93 19.84
C TRP A 111 -2.76 18.90 21.34
N TRP A 112 -1.84 18.34 22.14
CA TRP A 112 -1.98 18.29 23.60
C TRP A 112 -1.95 19.67 24.24
N ASN A 113 -1.08 20.56 23.80
CA ASN A 113 -1.02 21.93 24.31
C ASN A 113 -2.34 22.66 24.06
N GLU A 114 -2.90 22.56 22.85
CA GLU A 114 -4.16 23.21 22.54
C GLU A 114 -5.35 22.59 23.29
N ARG A 115 -5.34 21.26 23.45
CA ARG A 115 -6.33 20.57 24.27
C ARG A 115 -6.24 21.03 25.73
N ASN A 116 -5.06 21.11 26.32
CA ASN A 116 -4.89 21.52 27.72
C ASN A 116 -5.27 22.99 27.93
N ARG A 117 -4.99 23.85 26.94
CA ARG A 117 -5.36 25.27 26.97
C ARG A 117 -6.87 25.51 26.88
N THR A 118 -7.58 24.74 26.06
CA THR A 118 -9.02 24.98 25.77
C THR A 118 -9.96 23.99 26.44
N ASN A 119 -9.43 22.88 26.96
CA ASN A 119 -10.13 21.68 27.40
C ASN A 119 -11.04 21.03 26.33
N LYS A 120 -10.90 21.40 25.05
CA LYS A 120 -11.77 20.96 23.95
C LYS A 120 -10.97 20.22 22.89
N ARG A 121 -11.20 18.91 22.74
CA ARG A 121 -10.50 18.06 21.77
C ARG A 121 -10.71 18.49 20.32
N TYR A 122 -11.92 18.90 19.96
CA TYR A 122 -12.23 19.30 18.59
C TYR A 122 -11.44 20.55 18.17
N LEU A 123 -11.24 21.52 19.09
CA LEU A 123 -10.45 22.73 18.84
C LEU A 123 -8.98 22.37 18.61
N ALA A 124 -8.43 21.44 19.38
CA ALA A 124 -7.07 20.94 19.19
C ALA A 124 -6.90 20.27 17.81
N SER A 125 -7.87 19.44 17.40
CA SER A 125 -7.84 18.80 16.08
C SER A 125 -7.99 19.82 14.94
N GLN A 126 -8.95 20.73 15.05
CA GLN A 126 -9.17 21.80 14.07
C GLN A 126 -7.93 22.67 13.90
N ARG A 127 -7.32 23.10 15.01
CA ARG A 127 -6.08 23.89 14.99
C ARG A 127 -4.95 23.17 14.25
N LEU A 128 -4.77 21.88 14.50
CA LEU A 128 -3.72 21.10 13.82
C LEU A 128 -3.99 21.02 12.30
N LEU A 129 -5.25 20.74 11.91
CA LEU A 129 -5.67 20.69 10.52
C LEU A 129 -5.51 22.06 9.81
N ASP A 130 -5.75 23.17 10.52
CA ASP A 130 -5.60 24.51 9.95
C ASP A 130 -4.14 24.88 9.66
N HIS A 131 -3.19 24.33 10.42
CA HIS A 131 -1.76 24.50 10.19
C HIS A 131 -1.17 23.54 9.15
N ALA A 132 -1.94 22.56 8.67
CA ALA A 132 -1.48 21.63 7.65
C ALA A 132 -1.43 22.29 6.26
N GLY A 133 -0.54 21.80 5.40
CA GLY A 133 -0.62 22.11 3.97
C GLY A 133 -1.91 21.55 3.39
N LYS A 134 -2.55 22.29 2.49
CA LYS A 134 -3.83 21.90 1.85
C LYS A 134 -3.61 21.78 0.35
N PRO A 135 -2.88 20.75 -0.12
CA PRO A 135 -2.56 20.64 -1.53
C PRO A 135 -3.83 20.45 -2.35
N VAL A 136 -3.90 21.11 -3.50
CA VAL A 136 -4.91 20.83 -4.53
C VAL A 136 -4.50 19.52 -5.20
N ALA A 137 -4.89 18.41 -4.57
CA ALA A 137 -4.45 17.09 -4.97
C ALA A 137 -5.64 16.13 -5.08
N ALA A 138 -5.55 15.24 -6.07
CA ALA A 138 -6.57 14.23 -6.31
C ALA A 138 -6.68 13.28 -5.09
N LYS A 139 -7.92 12.95 -4.69
CA LYS A 139 -8.21 12.15 -3.49
C LYS A 139 -7.58 10.75 -3.56
N GLU A 140 -7.32 10.26 -4.75
CA GLU A 140 -6.61 9.02 -5.08
C GLU A 140 -5.19 8.97 -4.50
N ARG A 141 -4.64 10.10 -4.02
CA ARG A 141 -3.40 10.10 -3.26
C ARG A 141 -3.55 9.49 -1.86
N VAL A 142 -4.74 9.51 -1.28
CA VAL A 142 -4.99 9.06 0.11
C VAL A 142 -6.06 7.96 0.16
N ILE A 143 -7.03 8.00 -0.76
CA ILE A 143 -8.05 6.96 -0.93
C ILE A 143 -7.48 5.83 -1.81
N PRO A 144 -7.32 4.61 -1.28
CA PRO A 144 -6.77 3.51 -2.05
C PRO A 144 -7.79 2.94 -3.03
N VAL A 145 -7.29 2.40 -4.13
CA VAL A 145 -8.08 1.54 -5.01
C VAL A 145 -8.39 0.25 -4.25
N SER A 146 -9.67 -0.12 -4.19
CA SER A 146 -10.13 -1.38 -3.65
C SER A 146 -10.30 -2.41 -4.77
N PHE A 147 -9.89 -3.64 -4.53
CA PHE A 147 -10.14 -4.76 -5.43
C PHE A 147 -10.51 -6.02 -4.64
N ALA A 148 -11.35 -6.86 -5.22
CA ALA A 148 -11.75 -8.13 -4.65
C ALA A 148 -10.78 -9.22 -5.15
N LEU A 149 -10.21 -9.99 -4.24
CA LEU A 149 -9.42 -11.18 -4.57
C LEU A 149 -10.18 -12.43 -4.18
N PRO A 150 -10.17 -13.49 -5.00
CA PRO A 150 -10.57 -14.82 -4.59
C PRO A 150 -9.91 -15.22 -3.26
N SER A 151 -10.68 -15.78 -2.32
CA SER A 151 -10.17 -16.26 -1.02
C SER A 151 -9.30 -17.52 -1.14
N VAL A 152 -9.34 -18.19 -2.30
CA VAL A 152 -8.54 -19.38 -2.61
C VAL A 152 -7.04 -19.07 -2.67
N ARG A 153 -6.20 -20.08 -2.39
CA ARG A 153 -4.74 -19.94 -2.43
C ARG A 153 -4.28 -19.49 -3.83
N ALA A 154 -3.47 -18.42 -3.86
CA ALA A 154 -2.91 -17.90 -5.10
C ALA A 154 -2.09 -18.94 -5.89
N SER A 155 -1.49 -19.93 -5.21
CA SER A 155 -0.78 -21.03 -5.86
C SER A 155 -1.69 -21.84 -6.80
N ASN A 156 -2.95 -22.05 -6.44
CA ASN A 156 -3.89 -22.83 -7.26
C ASN A 156 -4.21 -22.08 -8.56
N LEU A 157 -4.39 -20.76 -8.48
CA LEU A 157 -4.57 -19.90 -9.65
C LEU A 157 -3.31 -19.87 -10.52
N ILE A 158 -2.11 -19.79 -9.93
CA ILE A 158 -0.83 -19.79 -10.65
C ILE A 158 -0.61 -21.10 -11.40
N VAL A 159 -0.90 -22.25 -10.76
CA VAL A 159 -0.75 -23.57 -11.40
C VAL A 159 -1.65 -23.72 -12.63
N LEU A 160 -2.85 -23.13 -12.59
CA LEU A 160 -3.75 -23.11 -13.75
C LEU A 160 -3.53 -21.91 -14.69
N GLU A 161 -2.55 -21.04 -14.42
CA GLU A 161 -2.30 -19.80 -15.15
C GLU A 161 -3.55 -18.90 -15.26
N LEU A 162 -4.39 -18.87 -14.22
CA LEU A 162 -5.61 -18.06 -14.14
C LEU A 162 -5.33 -16.70 -13.50
N ARG A 163 -5.88 -15.65 -14.09
CA ARG A 163 -5.87 -14.31 -13.47
C ARG A 163 -7.16 -14.10 -12.65
N PRO A 164 -7.08 -13.54 -11.43
CA PRO A 164 -8.26 -13.30 -10.59
C PRO A 164 -9.36 -12.47 -11.25
N ASP A 165 -8.97 -11.49 -12.06
CA ASP A 165 -9.83 -10.57 -12.80
C ASP A 165 -10.61 -11.25 -13.95
N GLU A 166 -10.17 -12.42 -14.41
CA GLU A 166 -10.89 -13.23 -15.41
C GLU A 166 -12.06 -14.01 -14.81
N LEU A 167 -12.09 -14.15 -13.48
CA LEU A 167 -13.07 -14.94 -12.74
C LEU A 167 -14.22 -14.05 -12.26
N THR A 168 -15.27 -13.98 -13.06
CA THR A 168 -16.55 -13.36 -12.70
C THR A 168 -17.55 -14.44 -12.25
N ALA A 169 -18.59 -14.05 -11.49
CA ALA A 169 -19.62 -15.00 -11.07
C ALA A 169 -20.27 -15.77 -12.25
N ALA A 170 -20.36 -15.15 -13.43
CA ALA A 170 -20.98 -15.74 -14.61
C ALA A 170 -20.10 -16.77 -15.34
N ASN A 171 -18.77 -16.60 -15.35
CA ASN A 171 -17.86 -17.41 -16.17
C ASN A 171 -16.90 -18.31 -15.37
N MET A 172 -16.87 -18.18 -14.04
CA MET A 172 -15.86 -18.79 -13.16
C MET A 172 -15.63 -20.28 -13.42
N HIS A 173 -16.70 -21.06 -13.42
CA HIS A 173 -16.63 -22.51 -13.58
C HIS A 173 -16.13 -22.93 -14.98
N GLY A 174 -16.55 -22.21 -16.02
CA GLY A 174 -16.09 -22.41 -17.40
C GLY A 174 -14.60 -22.09 -17.56
N CYS A 175 -14.17 -20.93 -17.04
CA CYS A 175 -12.78 -20.50 -17.07
C CYS A 175 -11.84 -21.50 -16.38
N ILE A 176 -12.22 -22.01 -15.20
CA ILE A 176 -11.44 -23.00 -14.45
C ILE A 176 -11.28 -24.29 -15.25
N LYS A 177 -12.37 -24.82 -15.83
CA LYS A 177 -12.33 -26.04 -16.65
C LYS A 177 -11.49 -25.87 -17.91
N GLN A 178 -11.61 -24.73 -18.58
CA GLN A 178 -10.82 -24.45 -19.78
C GLN A 178 -9.33 -24.38 -19.44
N ALA A 179 -8.96 -23.67 -18.37
CA ALA A 179 -7.58 -23.56 -17.92
C ALA A 179 -6.98 -24.91 -17.52
N TYR A 180 -7.73 -25.73 -16.79
CA TYR A 180 -7.33 -27.10 -16.46
C TYR A 180 -7.04 -27.94 -17.71
N ARG A 181 -7.96 -27.94 -18.70
CA ARG A 181 -7.75 -28.68 -19.97
C ARG A 181 -6.48 -28.23 -20.70
N ARG A 182 -6.20 -26.92 -20.71
CA ARG A 182 -4.96 -26.37 -21.30
C ARG A 182 -3.72 -26.90 -20.58
N GLN A 183 -3.70 -26.87 -19.25
CA GLN A 183 -2.54 -27.33 -18.46
C GLN A 183 -2.34 -28.84 -18.55
N VAL A 184 -3.42 -29.62 -18.51
CA VAL A 184 -3.35 -31.08 -18.69
C VAL A 184 -2.76 -31.43 -20.04
N LYS A 185 -3.22 -30.80 -21.13
CA LYS A 185 -2.68 -31.05 -22.47
C LYS A 185 -1.16 -30.78 -22.57
N LYS A 186 -0.67 -29.80 -21.81
CA LYS A 186 0.76 -29.42 -21.79
C LYS A 186 1.63 -30.31 -20.90
N HIS A 187 1.07 -30.85 -19.82
CA HIS A 187 1.83 -31.53 -18.77
C HIS A 187 1.43 -33.01 -18.57
N HIS A 188 0.64 -33.59 -19.49
CA HIS A 188 0.20 -34.98 -19.38
C HIS A 188 1.39 -35.96 -19.42
N PRO A 189 1.50 -36.92 -18.48
CA PRO A 189 2.59 -37.90 -18.45
C PRO A 189 2.74 -38.69 -19.75
N ASP A 190 1.63 -39.11 -20.34
CA ASP A 190 1.60 -39.85 -21.61
C ASP A 190 2.15 -39.06 -22.81
N LEU A 191 2.28 -37.73 -22.68
CA LEU A 191 2.88 -36.85 -23.69
C LEU A 191 4.31 -36.41 -23.30
N GLY A 192 4.95 -37.12 -22.37
CA GLY A 192 6.29 -36.80 -21.85
C GLY A 192 6.31 -35.77 -20.73
N GLY A 193 5.16 -35.49 -20.11
CA GLY A 193 5.04 -34.57 -18.97
C GLY A 193 5.46 -35.19 -17.63
N ASP A 194 5.68 -34.33 -16.63
CA ASP A 194 5.99 -34.76 -15.26
C ASP A 194 4.70 -35.13 -14.50
N ALA A 195 4.60 -36.39 -14.07
CA ALA A 195 3.49 -36.89 -13.25
C ALA A 195 3.28 -36.07 -11.96
N ARG A 196 4.34 -35.55 -11.34
CA ARG A 196 4.20 -34.70 -10.15
C ARG A 196 3.60 -33.34 -10.49
N ALA A 197 3.91 -32.78 -11.66
CA ALA A 197 3.29 -31.55 -12.14
C ALA A 197 1.80 -31.76 -12.44
N PHE A 198 1.45 -32.89 -13.07
CA PHE A 198 0.06 -33.26 -13.32
C PHE A 198 -0.78 -33.36 -12.04
N LEU A 199 -0.26 -34.03 -11.00
CA LEU A 199 -0.95 -34.12 -9.70
C LEU A 199 -1.22 -32.73 -9.09
N LYS A 200 -0.26 -31.80 -9.17
CA LYS A 200 -0.46 -30.42 -8.70
C LYS A 200 -1.55 -29.69 -9.48
N ILE A 201 -1.62 -29.90 -10.79
CA ILE A 201 -2.66 -29.34 -11.67
C ILE A 201 -4.03 -29.88 -11.26
N GLN A 202 -4.14 -31.19 -11.04
CA GLN A 202 -5.36 -31.85 -10.59
C GLN A 202 -5.84 -31.29 -9.25
N GLU A 203 -4.96 -31.25 -8.24
CA GLU A 203 -5.30 -30.70 -6.92
C GLU A 203 -5.73 -29.22 -6.97
N ALA A 204 -5.06 -28.42 -7.81
CA ALA A 204 -5.39 -27.01 -7.97
C ALA A 204 -6.79 -26.85 -8.58
N TYR A 205 -7.12 -27.66 -9.59
CA TYR A 205 -8.43 -27.69 -10.23
C TYR A 205 -9.54 -28.07 -9.25
N GLU A 206 -9.38 -29.15 -8.50
CA GLU A 206 -10.39 -29.60 -7.53
C GLU A 206 -10.69 -28.53 -6.48
N LYS A 207 -9.63 -27.93 -5.91
CA LYS A 207 -9.77 -26.83 -4.94
C LYS A 207 -10.48 -25.61 -5.54
N LEU A 208 -10.23 -25.30 -6.81
CA LEU A 208 -10.86 -24.16 -7.48
C LEU A 208 -12.31 -24.42 -7.86
N ILE A 209 -12.64 -25.64 -8.31
CA ILE A 209 -14.03 -26.04 -8.60
C ILE A 209 -14.86 -26.02 -7.32
N ASP A 210 -14.33 -26.57 -6.22
CA ASP A 210 -15.05 -26.55 -4.95
C ASP A 210 -15.30 -25.13 -4.44
N TRP A 211 -14.27 -24.26 -4.50
CA TRP A 211 -14.42 -22.84 -4.20
C TRP A 211 -15.45 -22.16 -5.12
N SER A 212 -15.51 -22.51 -6.41
CA SER A 212 -16.44 -21.88 -7.36
C SER A 212 -17.92 -22.16 -7.09
N LYS A 213 -18.24 -23.18 -6.29
CA LYS A 213 -19.63 -23.46 -5.87
C LYS A 213 -20.15 -22.40 -4.90
N ASN A 214 -19.29 -21.89 -4.02
CA ASN A 214 -19.59 -20.86 -3.02
C ASN A 214 -18.45 -19.85 -2.97
N PRO A 215 -18.30 -18.99 -4.00
CA PRO A 215 -17.11 -18.17 -4.15
C PRO A 215 -17.09 -17.07 -3.10
N THR A 216 -16.04 -17.08 -2.28
CA THR A 216 -15.76 -16.03 -1.30
C THR A 216 -14.60 -15.15 -1.77
N PHE A 217 -14.70 -13.85 -1.50
CA PHE A 217 -13.71 -12.85 -1.90
C PHE A 217 -13.21 -12.04 -0.71
N ILE A 218 -11.93 -11.70 -0.72
CA ILE A 218 -11.27 -10.84 0.26
C ILE A 218 -11.06 -9.48 -0.40
N ARG A 219 -11.62 -8.42 0.19
CA ARG A 219 -11.34 -7.05 -0.24
C ARG A 219 -9.91 -6.68 0.16
N ARG A 220 -9.12 -6.20 -0.80
CA ARG A 220 -7.82 -5.60 -0.54
C ARG A 220 -7.80 -4.16 -1.05
N SER A 221 -7.09 -3.32 -0.32
CA SER A 221 -6.88 -1.92 -0.62
C SER A 221 -5.45 -1.54 -0.22
N GLY A 222 -4.85 -0.61 -0.93
CA GLY A 222 -3.55 -0.06 -0.58
C GLY A 222 -2.86 0.65 -1.75
N PHE A 223 -1.64 1.12 -1.49
CA PHE A 223 -0.80 1.79 -2.47
C PHE A 223 0.46 0.99 -2.78
N PRO A 224 1.07 1.13 -3.97
CA PRO A 224 2.28 0.40 -4.32
C PRO A 224 3.56 0.88 -3.63
N ASP A 225 3.56 2.13 -3.19
CA ASP A 225 4.74 2.92 -2.84
C ASP A 225 4.69 3.52 -1.43
N LYS A 226 3.52 3.52 -0.78
CA LYS A 226 3.33 4.16 0.53
C LYS A 226 2.53 3.32 1.51
N TRP A 227 2.75 3.59 2.80
CA TRP A 227 1.95 3.02 3.88
C TRP A 227 0.61 3.73 3.94
N PHE A 228 -0.44 2.95 4.19
CA PHE A 228 -1.82 3.41 4.19
C PHE A 228 -2.46 3.14 5.55
N TYR A 229 -3.07 4.14 6.14
CA TYR A 229 -3.87 3.98 7.35
C TYR A 229 -5.35 3.97 6.98
N GLU A 230 -6.07 2.94 7.44
CA GLU A 230 -7.52 2.82 7.31
C GLU A 230 -8.19 3.06 8.66
N GLY A 231 -8.91 4.18 8.77
CA GLY A 231 -9.56 4.61 10.02
C GLY A 231 -10.64 3.65 10.50
N ALA A 232 -11.38 3.02 9.57
CA ALA A 232 -12.46 2.09 9.92
C ALA A 232 -11.99 0.92 10.80
N ASN A 233 -10.77 0.42 10.54
CA ASN A 233 -10.17 -0.69 11.26
C ASN A 233 -9.01 -0.25 12.17
N ASN A 234 -8.76 1.05 12.30
CA ASN A 234 -7.62 1.63 13.01
C ASN A 234 -6.27 0.98 12.67
N ARG A 235 -6.02 0.71 11.38
CA ARG A 235 -4.92 -0.15 10.96
C ARG A 235 -4.04 0.49 9.91
N TRP A 236 -2.72 0.37 10.11
CA TRP A 236 -1.74 0.57 9.06
C TRP A 236 -1.59 -0.69 8.18
N ILE A 237 -1.68 -0.46 6.88
CA ILE A 237 -1.57 -1.42 5.80
C ILE A 237 -0.31 -1.08 5.01
N GLN A 238 0.54 -2.10 4.82
CA GLN A 238 1.77 -1.97 4.06
C GLN A 238 1.49 -1.80 2.56
N PRO A 239 2.45 -1.22 1.81
CA PRO A 239 2.40 -1.19 0.36
C PRO A 239 2.04 -2.53 -0.30
N VAL A 240 1.07 -2.50 -1.23
CA VAL A 240 0.54 -3.66 -1.96
C VAL A 240 1.09 -3.71 -3.38
N ILE A 241 1.23 -4.91 -3.97
CA ILE A 241 1.61 -4.98 -5.39
C ILE A 241 0.36 -4.66 -6.22
N ARG A 242 0.38 -3.59 -7.01
CA ARG A 242 -0.57 -3.47 -8.12
C ARG A 242 -0.13 -4.49 -9.18
N ARG A 243 -0.88 -5.58 -9.33
CA ARG A 243 -0.76 -6.40 -10.54
C ARG A 243 -1.30 -5.50 -11.66
N ARG A 244 -0.45 -5.13 -12.62
CA ARG A 244 -0.93 -4.36 -13.77
C ARG A 244 -1.95 -5.22 -14.51
N SER A 245 -3.12 -4.65 -14.75
CA SER A 245 -3.99 -5.04 -15.84
C SER A 245 -3.32 -4.49 -17.10
N GLU A 246 -2.38 -5.24 -17.66
CA GLU A 246 -1.91 -5.05 -19.05
C GLU A 246 -2.73 -5.98 -19.94
#